data_AF-A0A918KDB5-F1
#
_entry.id   AF-A0A918KDB5-F1
#
_cell.length_a   1.000
_cell.length_b   1.000
_cell.length_c   1.000
_cell.angle_alpha   90.00
_cell.angle_beta   90.00
_cell.angle_gamma   90.00
#
_symmetry.space_group_name_H-M   'P 1'
#
loop_
_entity.id
_entity.type
_entity.pdbx_description
1 polymer ?
#
loop_
_entity_poly.entity_id
_entity_poly.type
_entity_poly.pdbx_seq_one_letter_code
_entity_poly.pdbx_strand_id
1 'polypeptide(L)'
;MGGGRQAPSTVGRPVAGPRESPRATAVRLNARVVNWAGMYDCYGDVDRVPDLLARVEREDDAEVWRELGHRLVLEGDMVFAASFVALPALVRLASRSAWARRLAGEIVRCAAGAHGCDDLLAGCAGAVARFRELLDAHLRSRPDAYLPAFCDLLAADGQYHWSAVLGDFSDDFYGVACPQCAVAVTIAIGDHGRYSAIRDWHLGDVDRRDLRPAAPEDLSGTGRWMYGTAVRDGQSVLADGIAHLFGRAECPPCGAVFGVADEYAAAHRSSTDPWAA
;
A
#
# COMPACT_ATOMS: atom_id res chain seq x y z
N MET A 1 -75.11 2.54 -40.60
CA MET A 1 -75.80 2.17 -39.34
C MET A 1 -74.94 1.10 -38.69
N GLY A 2 -74.33 1.21 -37.52
CA GLY A 2 -74.43 2.15 -36.40
C GLY A 2 -74.15 1.31 -35.14
N GLY A 3 -73.17 1.72 -34.32
CA GLY A 3 -72.91 1.16 -32.98
C GLY A 3 -72.17 -0.17 -32.96
N GLY A 4 -71.16 -0.42 -32.13
CA GLY A 4 -70.58 0.32 -31.01
C GLY A 4 -69.68 -0.71 -30.30
N ARG A 5 -68.35 -0.57 -30.39
CA ARG A 5 -67.40 -1.41 -29.65
C ARG A 5 -67.00 -0.65 -28.37
N GLN A 6 -67.45 -1.15 -27.22
CA GLN A 6 -66.92 -0.75 -25.92
C GLN A 6 -65.63 -1.54 -25.65
N ALA A 7 -64.53 -0.81 -25.46
CA ALA A 7 -63.28 -1.32 -24.90
C ALA A 7 -63.32 -1.18 -23.37
N PRO A 8 -62.70 -2.10 -22.60
CA PRO A 8 -62.69 -2.01 -21.15
C PRO A 8 -61.61 -1.05 -20.63
N SER A 9 -61.93 -0.43 -19.50
CA SER A 9 -61.15 0.53 -18.71
C SER A 9 -59.68 0.16 -18.51
N THR A 10 -58.81 1.11 -18.85
CA THR A 10 -57.43 1.21 -18.38
C THR A 10 -57.40 1.66 -16.92
N VAL A 11 -57.13 0.72 -16.01
CA VAL A 11 -56.70 1.03 -14.64
C VAL A 11 -55.23 1.44 -14.70
N GLY A 12 -54.95 2.68 -14.32
CA GLY A 12 -53.60 3.24 -14.27
C GLY A 12 -52.71 2.48 -13.29
N ARG A 13 -51.57 1.97 -13.78
CA ARG A 13 -50.44 1.60 -12.94
C ARG A 13 -49.70 2.88 -12.54
N PRO A 14 -49.36 3.07 -11.26
CA PRO A 14 -48.56 4.21 -10.85
C PRO A 14 -47.15 4.08 -11.42
N VAL A 15 -46.68 5.15 -12.05
CA VAL A 15 -45.30 5.32 -12.50
C VAL A 15 -44.41 5.28 -11.25
N ALA A 16 -43.60 4.24 -11.14
CA ALA A 16 -42.55 4.17 -10.13
C ALA A 16 -41.54 5.28 -10.43
N GLY A 17 -41.48 6.29 -9.55
CA GLY A 17 -40.42 7.28 -9.55
C GLY A 17 -39.04 6.61 -9.39
N PRO A 18 -37.98 7.27 -9.86
CA PRO A 18 -36.62 6.72 -9.76
C PRO A 18 -36.31 6.47 -8.28
N ARG A 19 -35.98 5.21 -7.96
CA ARG A 19 -35.45 4.82 -6.66
C ARG A 19 -34.15 5.60 -6.45
N GLU A 20 -34.17 6.54 -5.52
CA GLU A 20 -32.96 7.17 -5.01
C GLU A 20 -32.01 6.08 -4.50
N SER A 21 -30.89 5.95 -5.19
CA SER A 21 -29.76 5.15 -4.74
C SER A 21 -29.28 5.72 -3.41
N PRO A 22 -29.04 4.91 -2.35
CA PRO A 22 -28.54 5.43 -1.10
C PRO A 22 -27.16 6.02 -1.34
N ARG A 23 -27.05 7.35 -1.19
CA ARG A 23 -25.76 8.04 -1.17
C ARG A 23 -24.88 7.39 -0.12
N ALA A 24 -23.75 6.83 -0.53
CA ALA A 24 -22.65 6.46 0.34
C ALA A 24 -22.32 7.68 1.20
N THR A 25 -22.65 7.59 2.49
CA THR A 25 -22.40 8.66 3.45
C THR A 25 -20.97 8.48 3.90
N ALA A 26 -20.05 9.28 3.34
CA ALA A 26 -18.65 9.29 3.77
C ALA A 26 -18.61 9.48 5.29
N VAL A 27 -18.22 8.43 6.01
CA VAL A 27 -18.09 8.46 7.47
C VAL A 27 -16.91 9.35 7.80
N ARG A 28 -17.18 10.59 8.23
CA ARG A 28 -16.15 11.43 8.82
C ARG A 28 -15.82 10.87 10.20
N LEU A 29 -14.67 10.21 10.33
CA LEU A 29 -14.11 9.80 11.62
C LEU A 29 -13.64 11.05 12.38
N ASN A 30 -14.56 11.70 13.08
CA ASN A 30 -14.23 12.77 14.03
C ASN A 30 -13.47 12.17 15.22
N ALA A 31 -12.28 12.70 15.52
CA ALA A 31 -11.33 12.19 16.51
C ALA A 31 -11.82 12.14 17.98
N ARG A 32 -13.09 12.48 18.28
CA ARG A 32 -13.66 12.45 19.63
C ARG A 32 -14.84 11.49 19.82
N VAL A 33 -15.49 11.01 18.76
CA VAL A 33 -16.53 9.97 18.87
C VAL A 33 -16.44 9.09 17.63
N VAL A 34 -15.73 7.99 17.77
CA VAL A 34 -15.69 6.93 16.78
C VAL A 34 -16.90 6.03 17.03
N ASN A 35 -17.71 5.80 16.00
CA ASN A 35 -18.80 4.83 16.08
C ASN A 35 -18.25 3.42 15.80
N TRP A 36 -18.03 2.66 16.87
CA TRP A 36 -17.54 1.27 16.79
C TRP A 36 -18.64 0.26 16.46
N ALA A 37 -19.90 0.68 16.44
CA ALA A 37 -21.00 -0.23 16.10
C ALA A 37 -20.82 -0.78 14.67
N GLY A 38 -20.60 -2.10 14.58
CA GLY A 38 -20.37 -2.80 13.31
C GLY A 38 -18.92 -2.84 12.83
N MET A 39 -17.97 -2.31 13.61
CA MET A 39 -16.54 -2.33 13.27
C MET A 39 -15.89 -3.59 13.82
N TYR A 40 -15.99 -4.67 13.05
CA TYR A 40 -15.51 -5.99 13.46
C TYR A 40 -13.98 -6.10 13.33
N ASP A 41 -13.40 -6.91 14.22
CA ASP A 41 -12.01 -7.34 14.17
C ASP A 41 -11.86 -8.72 13.49
N CYS A 42 -10.65 -9.29 13.52
CA CYS A 42 -10.38 -10.59 12.89
C CYS A 42 -11.19 -11.77 13.45
N TYR A 43 -11.76 -11.63 14.66
CA TYR A 43 -12.63 -12.63 15.30
C TYR A 43 -14.12 -12.31 15.15
N GLY A 44 -14.48 -11.19 14.52
CA GLY A 44 -15.87 -10.73 14.38
C GLY A 44 -16.38 -9.94 15.60
N ASP A 45 -15.51 -9.59 16.55
CA ASP A 45 -15.84 -8.83 17.75
C ASP A 45 -15.77 -7.32 17.47
N VAL A 46 -16.64 -6.53 18.11
CA VAL A 46 -16.76 -5.07 17.91
C VAL A 46 -16.35 -4.25 19.13
N ASP A 47 -16.31 -4.85 20.33
CA ASP A 47 -16.14 -4.11 21.59
C ASP A 47 -14.71 -4.19 22.13
N ARG A 48 -13.97 -5.25 21.79
CA ARG A 48 -12.66 -5.49 22.39
C ARG A 48 -11.55 -4.56 21.91
N VAL A 49 -11.55 -4.17 20.64
CA VAL A 49 -10.56 -3.21 20.10
C VAL A 49 -10.62 -1.86 20.84
N PRO A 50 -11.80 -1.24 21.03
CA PRO A 50 -11.94 -0.04 21.88
C PRO A 50 -11.31 -0.18 23.28
N ASP A 51 -11.59 -1.29 23.97
CA ASP A 51 -11.08 -1.54 25.32
C ASP A 51 -9.55 -1.65 25.34
N LEU A 52 -8.98 -2.37 24.38
CA LEU A 52 -7.53 -2.51 24.23
C LEU A 52 -6.87 -1.17 23.91
N LEU A 53 -7.46 -0.36 23.01
CA LEU A 53 -6.97 0.98 22.70
C LEU A 53 -6.96 1.87 23.95
N ALA A 54 -8.05 1.87 24.73
CA ALA A 54 -8.12 2.66 25.96
C ALA A 54 -7.08 2.22 27.00
N ARG A 55 -6.70 0.94 27.03
CA ARG A 55 -5.64 0.41 27.91
C ARG A 55 -4.26 0.85 27.45
N VAL A 56 -3.91 0.67 26.17
CA VAL A 56 -2.57 1.05 25.66
C VAL A 56 -2.34 2.56 25.67
N GLU A 57 -3.39 3.38 25.73
CA GLU A 57 -3.25 4.83 25.93
C GLU A 57 -2.71 5.18 27.34
N ARG A 58 -3.02 4.34 28.34
CA ARG A 58 -2.69 4.51 29.76
C ARG A 58 -1.44 3.76 30.19
N GLU A 59 -1.23 2.57 29.65
CA GLU A 59 -0.22 1.60 30.08
C GLU A 59 0.57 1.10 28.87
N ASP A 60 1.89 1.03 28.98
CA ASP A 60 2.75 0.42 27.94
C ASP A 60 2.95 -1.07 28.23
N ASP A 61 1.87 -1.85 28.04
CA ASP A 61 1.83 -3.29 28.29
C ASP A 61 1.99 -4.06 26.96
N ALA A 62 3.06 -4.86 26.86
CA ALA A 62 3.40 -5.65 25.68
C ALA A 62 2.35 -6.73 25.34
N GLU A 63 1.69 -7.33 26.34
CA GLU A 63 0.62 -8.31 26.11
C GLU A 63 -0.59 -7.66 25.45
N VAL A 64 -0.95 -6.46 25.94
CA VAL A 64 -2.09 -5.69 25.41
C VAL A 64 -1.80 -5.22 23.99
N TRP A 65 -0.58 -4.76 23.72
CA TRP A 65 -0.15 -4.41 22.36
C TRP A 65 -0.18 -5.60 21.41
N ARG A 66 0.24 -6.78 21.87
CA ARG A 66 0.21 -7.99 21.05
C ARG A 66 -1.23 -8.41 20.73
N GLU A 67 -2.11 -8.44 21.72
CA GLU A 67 -3.52 -8.78 21.51
C GLU A 67 -4.19 -7.79 20.54
N LEU A 68 -3.94 -6.49 20.73
CA LEU A 68 -4.44 -5.45 19.82
C LEU A 68 -3.91 -5.68 18.40
N GLY A 69 -2.63 -6.00 18.26
CA GLY A 69 -2.02 -6.35 16.97
C GLY A 69 -2.74 -7.50 16.27
N HIS A 70 -2.92 -8.63 16.96
CA HIS A 70 -3.61 -9.81 16.39
C HIS A 70 -5.06 -9.53 15.96
N ARG A 71 -5.75 -8.63 16.66
CA ARG A 71 -7.13 -8.25 16.33
C ARG A 71 -7.21 -7.32 15.12
N LEU A 72 -6.25 -6.41 14.97
CA LEU A 72 -6.25 -5.41 13.91
C LEU A 72 -5.57 -5.89 12.63
N VAL A 73 -4.60 -6.78 12.71
CA VAL A 73 -3.87 -7.30 11.56
C VAL A 73 -3.72 -8.80 11.71
N LEU A 74 -4.39 -9.56 10.84
CA LEU A 74 -4.27 -11.01 10.78
C LEU A 74 -3.15 -11.37 9.81
N GLU A 75 -2.22 -12.22 10.26
CA GLU A 75 -1.10 -12.78 9.47
C GLU A 75 -0.18 -11.75 8.77
N GLY A 76 -0.32 -10.46 9.09
CA GLY A 76 0.53 -9.39 8.57
C GLY A 76 0.08 -8.76 7.25
N ASP A 77 -0.99 -9.27 6.64
CA ASP A 77 -1.48 -8.84 5.33
C ASP A 77 -3.01 -8.64 5.24
N MET A 78 -3.75 -9.00 6.29
CA MET A 78 -5.21 -8.85 6.34
C MET A 78 -5.65 -7.85 7.41
N VAL A 79 -6.44 -6.85 6.97
CA VAL A 79 -7.03 -5.82 7.83
C VAL A 79 -8.56 -5.85 7.78
N PHE A 80 -9.17 -5.26 8.81
CA PHE A 80 -10.61 -5.28 9.05
C PHE A 80 -11.13 -3.86 9.28
N ALA A 81 -12.45 -3.70 9.38
CA ALA A 81 -13.07 -2.41 9.64
C ALA A 81 -12.51 -1.75 10.92
N ALA A 82 -12.31 -2.55 11.98
CA ALA A 82 -11.70 -2.08 13.24
C ALA A 82 -10.28 -1.51 13.05
N SER A 83 -9.51 -2.00 12.07
CA SER A 83 -8.13 -1.57 11.78
C SER A 83 -8.09 -0.11 11.31
N PHE A 84 -8.90 0.24 10.31
CA PHE A 84 -8.99 1.61 9.80
C PHE A 84 -9.54 2.55 10.87
N VAL A 85 -10.52 2.08 11.63
CA VAL A 85 -11.14 2.87 12.70
C VAL A 85 -10.18 3.13 13.88
N ALA A 86 -9.28 2.20 14.17
CA ALA A 86 -8.22 2.35 15.17
C ALA A 86 -7.07 3.28 14.70
N LEU A 87 -6.86 3.43 13.39
CA LEU A 87 -5.70 4.12 12.82
C LEU A 87 -5.50 5.54 13.36
N PRO A 88 -6.53 6.42 13.46
CA PRO A 88 -6.34 7.75 14.04
C PRO A 88 -5.85 7.74 15.49
N ALA A 89 -6.21 6.73 16.29
CA ALA A 89 -5.72 6.59 17.66
C ALA A 89 -4.26 6.11 17.69
N LEU A 90 -3.93 5.10 16.87
CA LEU A 90 -2.56 4.61 16.73
C LEU A 90 -1.60 5.70 16.27
N VAL A 91 -2.01 6.54 15.30
CA VAL A 91 -1.19 7.67 14.81
C VAL A 91 -0.95 8.72 15.90
N ARG A 92 -1.90 8.97 16.81
CA ARG A 92 -1.66 9.87 17.96
C ARG A 92 -0.62 9.29 18.92
N LEU A 93 -0.62 7.98 19.10
CA LEU A 93 0.32 7.28 20.00
C LEU A 93 1.68 7.04 19.38
N ALA A 94 1.76 7.02 18.05
CA ALA A 94 2.96 6.72 17.27
C ALA A 94 4.18 7.58 17.65
N SER A 95 4.00 8.83 18.07
CA SER A 95 5.15 9.68 18.41
C SER A 95 5.88 9.25 19.67
N ARG A 96 5.22 8.45 20.53
CA ARG A 96 5.73 7.99 21.83
C ARG A 96 5.78 6.47 21.98
N SER A 97 5.25 5.71 21.03
CA SER A 97 5.20 4.25 21.08
C SER A 97 5.68 3.64 19.76
N ALA A 98 6.68 2.76 19.84
CA ALA A 98 7.12 1.95 18.71
C ALA A 98 6.05 0.94 18.27
N TRP A 99 5.31 0.36 19.22
CA TRP A 99 4.18 -0.54 18.93
C TRP A 99 3.10 0.15 18.12
N ALA A 100 2.70 1.36 18.53
CA ALA A 100 1.70 2.14 17.82
C ALA A 100 2.15 2.50 16.39
N ARG A 101 3.42 2.88 16.20
CA ARG A 101 4.00 3.13 14.87
C ARG A 101 3.96 1.89 14.00
N ARG A 102 4.48 0.76 14.50
CA ARG A 102 4.52 -0.49 13.76
C ARG A 102 3.13 -0.91 13.31
N LEU A 103 2.15 -0.88 14.22
CA LEU A 103 0.79 -1.33 13.92
C LEU A 103 0.07 -0.37 12.96
N ALA A 104 0.27 0.94 13.08
CA ALA A 104 -0.22 1.90 12.09
C ALA A 104 0.40 1.67 10.70
N GLY A 105 1.70 1.35 10.64
CA GLY A 105 2.42 0.98 9.42
C GLY A 105 1.83 -0.25 8.75
N GLU A 106 1.66 -1.34 9.51
CA GLU A 106 1.03 -2.58 9.04
C GLU A 106 -0.35 -2.34 8.43
N ILE A 107 -1.20 -1.57 9.10
CA ILE A 107 -2.54 -1.24 8.62
C ILE A 107 -2.48 -0.45 7.30
N VAL A 108 -1.60 0.56 7.22
CA VAL A 108 -1.46 1.41 6.04
C VAL A 108 -0.87 0.62 4.86
N ARG A 109 0.05 -0.31 5.08
CA ARG A 109 0.59 -1.19 4.01
C ARG A 109 -0.49 -2.08 3.40
N CYS A 110 -1.41 -2.59 4.21
CA CYS A 110 -2.51 -3.42 3.73
C CYS A 110 -3.61 -2.60 3.02
N ALA A 111 -3.60 -1.27 3.12
CA ALA A 111 -4.67 -0.41 2.61
C ALA A 111 -4.92 -0.51 1.09
N ALA A 112 -3.95 -1.00 0.33
CA ALA A 112 -4.07 -1.21 -1.12
C ALA A 112 -4.95 -2.41 -1.51
N GLY A 113 -5.18 -3.35 -0.58
CA GLY A 113 -5.96 -4.55 -0.86
C GLY A 113 -7.45 -4.26 -0.95
N ALA A 114 -8.16 -5.08 -1.73
CA ALA A 114 -9.61 -5.00 -1.87
C ALA A 114 -10.29 -5.59 -0.62
N HIS A 115 -10.38 -4.80 0.46
CA HIS A 115 -10.93 -5.22 1.75
C HIS A 115 -12.39 -4.77 1.97
N GLY A 116 -13.00 -4.12 0.98
CA GLY A 116 -14.35 -3.55 1.11
C GLY A 116 -14.46 -2.41 2.12
N CYS A 117 -13.31 -1.81 2.49
CA CYS A 117 -13.19 -0.79 3.53
C CYS A 117 -12.73 0.57 2.95
N ASP A 118 -12.84 0.78 1.65
CA ASP A 118 -12.32 1.96 0.94
C ASP A 118 -12.86 3.28 1.53
N ASP A 119 -14.15 3.31 1.90
CA ASP A 119 -14.77 4.47 2.55
C ASP A 119 -14.18 4.77 3.93
N LEU A 120 -13.82 3.72 4.70
CA LEU A 120 -13.19 3.88 6.02
C LEU A 120 -11.75 4.39 5.85
N LEU A 121 -11.01 3.84 4.88
CA LEU A 121 -9.67 4.31 4.54
C LEU A 121 -9.70 5.78 4.08
N ALA A 122 -10.65 6.16 3.23
CA ALA A 122 -10.84 7.55 2.80
C ALA A 122 -11.13 8.47 4.01
N GLY A 123 -11.90 7.98 4.98
CA GLY A 123 -12.14 8.66 6.27
C GLY A 123 -10.87 8.87 7.12
N CYS A 124 -9.81 8.09 6.87
CA CYS A 124 -8.53 8.17 7.58
C CYS A 124 -7.49 9.08 6.91
N ALA A 125 -7.79 9.76 5.80
CA ALA A 125 -6.80 10.54 5.04
C ALA A 125 -5.98 11.53 5.89
N GLY A 126 -6.63 12.23 6.83
CA GLY A 126 -5.94 13.14 7.75
C GLY A 126 -5.01 12.44 8.75
N ALA A 127 -5.36 11.23 9.20
CA ALA A 127 -4.50 10.42 10.04
C ALA A 127 -3.30 9.88 9.25
N VAL A 128 -3.50 9.42 8.02
CA VAL A 128 -2.41 8.96 7.14
C VAL A 128 -1.44 10.10 6.82
N ALA A 129 -1.94 11.30 6.51
CA ALA A 129 -1.09 12.47 6.27
C ALA A 129 -0.22 12.81 7.49
N ARG A 130 -0.80 12.82 8.70
CA ARG A 130 -0.05 13.02 9.95
C ARG A 130 0.97 11.91 10.20
N PHE A 131 0.63 10.67 9.87
CA PHE A 131 1.53 9.54 10.03
C PHE A 131 2.73 9.64 9.10
N ARG A 132 2.54 10.11 7.86
CA ARG A 132 3.62 10.40 6.91
C ARG A 132 4.64 11.38 7.48
N GLU A 133 4.18 12.50 8.04
CA GLU A 133 5.07 13.49 8.68
C GLU A 133 5.86 12.89 9.84
N LEU A 134 5.21 12.06 10.65
CA LEU A 134 5.81 11.39 11.80
C LEU A 134 6.87 10.38 11.36
N LEU A 135 6.59 9.59 10.32
CA LEU A 135 7.54 8.64 9.74
C LEU A 135 8.74 9.35 9.13
N ASP A 136 8.55 10.43 8.37
CA ASP A 136 9.67 11.21 7.81
C ASP A 136 10.57 11.76 8.92
N ALA A 137 9.99 12.31 9.99
CA ALA A 137 10.75 12.76 11.15
C ALA A 137 11.48 11.60 11.86
N HIS A 138 10.85 10.42 11.93
CA HIS A 138 11.47 9.24 12.52
C HIS A 138 12.66 8.74 11.69
N LEU A 139 12.54 8.68 10.36
CA LEU A 139 13.64 8.22 9.50
C LEU A 139 14.88 9.10 9.61
N ARG A 140 14.70 10.41 9.80
CA ARG A 140 15.82 11.34 10.06
C ARG A 140 16.58 11.03 11.34
N SER A 141 15.96 10.36 12.32
CA SER A 141 16.64 9.88 13.52
C SER A 141 17.42 8.59 13.30
N ARG A 142 17.42 8.03 12.08
CA ARG A 142 18.14 6.83 11.66
C ARG A 142 17.90 5.63 12.59
N PRO A 143 16.65 5.16 12.71
CA PRO A 143 16.36 3.98 13.52
C PRO A 143 17.06 2.73 12.97
N ASP A 144 17.34 1.78 13.86
CA ASP A 144 17.90 0.47 13.47
C ASP A 144 16.98 -0.26 12.47
N ALA A 145 15.66 -0.17 12.69
CA ALA A 145 14.64 -0.68 11.77
C ALA A 145 14.28 0.35 10.68
N TYR A 146 15.27 0.87 9.94
CA TYR A 146 15.08 1.90 8.92
C TYR A 146 14.16 1.44 7.77
N LEU A 147 14.48 0.30 7.14
CA LEU A 147 13.75 -0.18 5.96
C LEU A 147 12.25 -0.39 6.23
N PRO A 148 11.82 -1.08 7.31
CA PRO A 148 10.39 -1.19 7.61
C PRO A 148 9.68 0.16 7.73
N ALA A 149 10.29 1.14 8.41
CA ALA A 149 9.72 2.48 8.53
C ALA A 149 9.72 3.25 7.20
N PHE A 150 10.68 2.98 6.32
CA PHE A 150 10.74 3.54 4.96
C PHE A 150 9.62 2.96 4.08
N CYS A 151 9.35 1.66 4.18
CA CYS A 151 8.21 1.03 3.52
C CYS A 151 6.88 1.54 4.07
N ASP A 152 6.75 1.73 5.39
CA ASP A 152 5.57 2.38 5.98
C ASP A 152 5.34 3.79 5.40
N LEU A 153 6.42 4.54 5.16
CA LEU A 153 6.34 5.88 4.58
C LEU A 153 5.90 5.83 3.11
N LEU A 154 6.41 4.88 2.33
CA LEU A 154 5.97 4.61 0.96
C LEU A 154 4.47 4.30 0.91
N ALA A 155 3.98 3.41 1.77
CA ALA A 155 2.56 3.09 1.83
C ALA A 155 1.71 4.29 2.27
N ALA A 156 2.19 5.09 3.22
CA ALA A 156 1.52 6.33 3.61
C ALA A 156 1.48 7.36 2.48
N ASP A 157 2.42 7.31 1.52
CA ASP A 157 2.43 8.11 0.29
C ASP A 157 1.67 7.46 -0.89
N GLY A 158 0.97 6.35 -0.64
CA GLY A 158 0.20 5.64 -1.67
C GLY A 158 1.05 4.79 -2.63
N GLN A 159 2.37 4.69 -2.38
CA GLN A 159 3.30 3.89 -3.18
C GLN A 159 3.28 2.41 -2.73
N TYR A 160 2.09 1.81 -2.72
CA TYR A 160 1.85 0.50 -2.11
C TYR A 160 2.64 -0.64 -2.76
N HIS A 161 2.76 -0.66 -4.08
CA HIS A 161 3.53 -1.68 -4.78
C HIS A 161 5.01 -1.62 -4.37
N TRP A 162 5.61 -0.42 -4.30
CA TRP A 162 6.96 -0.27 -3.78
C TRP A 162 7.09 -0.66 -2.32
N SER A 163 6.14 -0.25 -1.48
CA SER A 163 6.12 -0.66 -0.06
C SER A 163 6.07 -2.18 0.13
N ALA A 164 5.48 -2.93 -0.81
CA ALA A 164 5.29 -4.37 -0.68
C ALA A 164 6.52 -5.18 -1.07
N VAL A 165 7.36 -4.67 -1.98
CA VAL A 165 8.45 -5.45 -2.58
C VAL A 165 9.85 -4.90 -2.36
N LEU A 166 9.97 -3.67 -1.88
CA LEU A 166 11.28 -3.07 -1.64
C LEU A 166 11.98 -3.79 -0.48
N GLY A 167 13.12 -4.41 -0.78
CA GLY A 167 14.01 -5.00 0.21
C GLY A 167 15.15 -4.07 0.62
N ASP A 168 16.13 -4.65 1.30
CA ASP A 168 17.37 -3.95 1.67
C ASP A 168 18.42 -3.97 0.55
N PHE A 169 18.09 -4.60 -0.58
CA PHE A 169 19.01 -4.87 -1.68
C PHE A 169 20.22 -5.72 -1.28
N SER A 170 20.08 -6.61 -0.30
CA SER A 170 21.06 -7.66 -0.06
C SER A 170 20.96 -8.79 -1.10
N ASP A 171 19.74 -9.16 -1.49
CA ASP A 171 19.44 -10.20 -2.49
C ASP A 171 18.05 -10.01 -3.13
N ASP A 172 17.77 -8.80 -3.63
CA ASP A 172 16.45 -8.47 -4.18
C ASP A 172 16.28 -8.96 -5.63
N PHE A 173 15.10 -9.50 -5.94
CA PHE A 173 14.72 -9.93 -7.29
C PHE A 173 13.39 -9.34 -7.73
N TYR A 174 13.36 -8.85 -8.97
CA TYR A 174 12.16 -8.31 -9.61
C TYR A 174 11.92 -9.02 -10.94
N GLY A 175 10.71 -9.57 -11.13
CA GLY A 175 10.27 -10.11 -12.41
C GLY A 175 9.60 -9.04 -13.25
N VAL A 176 10.08 -8.82 -14.48
CA VAL A 176 9.51 -7.86 -15.43
C VAL A 176 9.41 -8.49 -16.82
N ALA A 177 8.39 -8.13 -17.60
CA ALA A 177 8.30 -8.55 -18.99
C ALA A 177 9.10 -7.58 -19.87
N CYS A 178 9.87 -8.09 -20.83
CA CYS A 178 10.49 -7.23 -21.83
C CYS A 178 9.39 -6.55 -22.67
N PRO A 179 9.38 -5.22 -22.82
CA PRO A 179 8.33 -4.53 -23.58
C PRO A 179 8.36 -4.83 -25.09
N GLN A 180 9.46 -5.39 -25.60
CA GLN A 180 9.63 -5.68 -27.03
C GLN A 180 9.29 -7.14 -27.41
N CYS A 181 9.76 -8.11 -26.63
CA CYS A 181 9.54 -9.54 -26.94
C CYS A 181 8.71 -10.30 -25.90
N ALA A 182 8.20 -9.60 -24.88
CA ALA A 182 7.36 -10.12 -23.79
C ALA A 182 7.98 -11.25 -22.95
N VAL A 183 9.25 -11.60 -23.16
CA VAL A 183 9.92 -12.60 -22.32
C VAL A 183 10.03 -12.10 -20.88
N ALA A 184 9.83 -13.00 -19.92
CA ALA A 184 10.06 -12.70 -18.52
C ALA A 184 11.58 -12.56 -18.28
N VAL A 185 11.98 -11.42 -17.74
CA VAL A 185 13.34 -11.07 -17.38
C VAL A 185 13.40 -10.95 -15.86
N THR A 186 14.37 -11.64 -15.26
CA THR A 186 14.71 -11.47 -13.85
C THR A 186 15.68 -10.32 -13.70
N ILE A 187 15.38 -9.39 -12.81
CA ILE A 187 16.27 -8.32 -12.39
C ILE A 187 16.78 -8.67 -11.00
N ALA A 188 18.09 -8.83 -10.84
CA ALA A 188 18.73 -9.07 -9.57
C ALA A 188 19.49 -7.80 -9.13
N ILE A 189 19.30 -7.39 -7.87
CA ILE A 189 20.00 -6.27 -7.27
C ILE A 189 20.44 -6.69 -5.86
N GLY A 190 21.73 -6.93 -5.69
CA GLY A 190 22.31 -7.07 -4.36
C GLY A 190 23.76 -7.55 -4.35
N ASP A 191 24.14 -8.22 -3.27
CA ASP A 191 25.53 -8.63 -3.01
C ASP A 191 26.04 -9.66 -4.03
N HIS A 192 25.13 -10.39 -4.67
CA HIS A 192 25.43 -11.39 -5.70
C HIS A 192 25.47 -10.81 -7.13
N GLY A 193 25.33 -9.49 -7.28
CA GLY A 193 25.45 -8.77 -8.54
C GLY A 193 24.23 -7.92 -8.85
N ARG A 194 24.36 -7.12 -9.92
CA ARG A 194 23.32 -6.23 -10.40
C ARG A 194 23.11 -6.47 -11.89
N TYR A 195 22.16 -7.33 -12.24
CA TYR A 195 22.01 -7.80 -13.62
C TYR A 195 20.56 -8.10 -14.00
N SER A 196 20.28 -8.12 -15.31
CA SER A 196 19.13 -8.78 -15.91
C SER A 196 19.51 -10.17 -16.45
N ALA A 197 18.60 -11.13 -16.38
CA ALA A 197 18.84 -12.52 -16.80
C ALA A 197 17.54 -13.23 -17.20
N ILE A 198 17.68 -14.41 -17.83
CA ILE A 198 16.60 -15.39 -17.95
C ILE A 198 16.73 -16.39 -16.81
N ARG A 199 15.63 -16.61 -16.07
CA ARG A 199 15.59 -17.64 -15.02
C ARG A 199 15.38 -19.01 -15.64
N ASP A 200 16.41 -19.84 -15.58
CA ASP A 200 16.30 -21.26 -15.85
C ASP A 200 16.14 -22.04 -14.53
N TRP A 201 15.28 -23.05 -14.54
CA TRP A 201 14.99 -23.84 -13.33
C TRP A 201 16.19 -24.67 -12.85
N HIS A 202 17.04 -25.12 -13.77
CA HIS A 202 18.18 -26.00 -13.48
C HIS A 202 19.51 -25.24 -13.40
N LEU A 203 19.68 -24.23 -14.25
CA LEU A 203 20.93 -23.47 -14.40
C LEU A 203 20.93 -22.17 -13.60
N GLY A 204 19.79 -21.77 -13.03
CA GLY A 204 19.63 -20.47 -12.37
C GLY A 204 19.58 -19.33 -13.39
N ASP A 205 20.18 -18.19 -13.04
CA ASP A 205 20.15 -17.00 -13.89
C ASP A 205 21.21 -17.08 -15.00
N VAL A 206 20.73 -17.29 -16.24
CA VAL A 206 21.55 -17.40 -17.46
C VAL A 206 21.50 -16.12 -18.30
N ASP A 207 22.48 -15.97 -19.20
CA ASP A 207 22.60 -14.84 -20.13
C ASP A 207 22.62 -13.46 -19.44
N ARG A 208 23.32 -13.36 -18.31
CA ARG A 208 23.37 -12.14 -17.50
C ARG A 208 23.83 -10.91 -18.32
N ARG A 209 23.20 -9.77 -18.06
CA ARG A 209 23.56 -8.44 -18.58
C ARG A 209 23.60 -7.46 -17.43
N ASP A 210 24.65 -6.65 -17.36
CA ASP A 210 24.79 -5.68 -16.26
C ASP A 210 23.67 -4.62 -16.30
N LEU A 211 23.15 -4.30 -15.12
CA LEU A 211 22.23 -3.17 -14.98
C LEU A 211 23.00 -1.85 -15.09
N ARG A 212 22.32 -0.84 -15.60
CA ARG A 212 22.84 0.53 -15.66
C ARG A 212 22.07 1.36 -14.64
N PRO A 213 22.68 1.82 -13.54
CA PRO A 213 21.98 2.67 -12.59
C PRO A 213 21.56 3.99 -13.26
N ALA A 214 20.43 4.54 -12.82
CA ALA A 214 20.06 5.89 -13.16
C ALA A 214 20.99 6.89 -12.49
N ALA A 215 21.38 7.94 -13.21
CA ALA A 215 22.05 9.06 -12.59
C ALA A 215 21.06 9.79 -11.66
N PRO A 216 21.49 10.34 -10.51
CA PRO A 216 20.60 11.05 -9.58
C PRO A 216 19.79 12.18 -10.23
N GLU A 217 20.37 12.87 -11.21
CA GLU A 217 19.76 13.91 -12.01
C GLU A 217 18.63 13.41 -12.93
N ASP A 218 18.70 12.14 -13.36
CA ASP A 218 17.73 11.51 -14.27
C ASP A 218 16.53 10.91 -13.55
N LEU A 219 16.64 10.65 -12.23
CA LEU A 219 15.54 10.14 -11.43
C LEU A 219 14.36 11.13 -11.43
N SER A 220 13.12 10.65 -11.41
CA SER A 220 11.94 11.50 -11.31
C SER A 220 10.87 10.86 -10.43
N GLY A 221 9.83 11.63 -10.07
CA GLY A 221 8.71 11.15 -9.26
C GLY A 221 9.14 10.39 -8.00
N THR A 222 8.54 9.22 -7.78
CA THR A 222 8.81 8.32 -6.65
C THR A 222 10.28 7.93 -6.56
N GLY A 223 10.94 7.62 -7.68
CA GLY A 223 12.36 7.21 -7.69
C GLY A 223 13.29 8.32 -7.16
N ARG A 224 13.07 9.57 -7.59
CA ARG A 224 13.83 10.73 -7.07
C ARG A 224 13.60 10.93 -5.58
N TRP A 225 12.35 10.81 -5.13
CA TRP A 225 11.99 10.97 -3.73
C TRP A 225 12.61 9.86 -2.86
N MET A 226 12.51 8.60 -3.27
CA MET A 226 13.09 7.45 -2.57
C MET A 226 14.62 7.61 -2.44
N TYR A 227 15.29 7.88 -3.55
CA TYR A 227 16.75 8.06 -3.58
C TYR A 227 17.18 9.24 -2.69
N GLY A 228 16.53 10.40 -2.84
CA GLY A 228 16.86 11.59 -2.07
C GLY A 228 16.66 11.40 -0.57
N THR A 229 15.65 10.64 -0.16
CA THR A 229 15.37 10.32 1.23
C THR A 229 16.44 9.38 1.81
N ALA A 230 16.79 8.31 1.10
CA ALA A 230 17.87 7.40 1.49
C ALA A 230 19.22 8.13 1.60
N VAL A 231 19.56 9.00 0.64
CA VAL A 231 20.80 9.81 0.68
C VAL A 231 20.80 10.78 1.86
N ARG A 232 19.72 11.52 2.07
CA ARG A 232 19.56 12.45 3.21
C ARG A 232 19.81 11.74 4.54
N ASP A 233 19.30 10.53 4.67
CA ASP A 233 19.37 9.75 5.91
C ASP A 233 20.63 8.90 6.02
N GLY A 234 21.52 8.94 5.02
CA GLY A 234 22.81 8.25 5.04
C GLY A 234 22.74 6.75 4.71
N GLN A 235 21.66 6.28 4.09
CA GLN A 235 21.44 4.89 3.71
C GLN A 235 22.01 4.63 2.31
N SER A 236 23.33 4.51 2.23
CA SER A 236 24.04 4.41 0.94
C SER A 236 23.70 3.15 0.15
N VAL A 237 23.58 1.98 0.82
CA VAL A 237 23.21 0.70 0.17
C VAL A 237 21.81 0.80 -0.44
N LEU A 238 20.85 1.33 0.33
CA LEU A 238 19.49 1.55 -0.14
C LEU A 238 19.45 2.53 -1.33
N ALA A 239 20.18 3.65 -1.24
CA ALA A 239 20.25 4.63 -2.32
C ALA A 239 20.85 4.05 -3.61
N ASP A 240 21.91 3.23 -3.50
CA ASP A 240 22.51 2.53 -4.64
C ASP A 240 21.54 1.51 -5.27
N GLY A 241 20.86 0.71 -4.45
CA GLY A 241 19.85 -0.23 -4.93
C GLY A 241 18.69 0.48 -5.64
N ILE A 242 18.21 1.60 -5.08
CA ILE A 242 17.18 2.45 -5.73
C ILE A 242 17.67 2.97 -7.09
N ALA A 243 18.93 3.41 -7.19
CA ALA A 243 19.47 3.88 -8.48
C ALA A 243 19.46 2.78 -9.55
N HIS A 244 19.69 1.52 -9.17
CA HIS A 244 19.60 0.37 -10.08
C HIS A 244 18.15 -0.01 -10.39
N LEU A 245 17.27 0.00 -9.39
CA LEU A 245 15.85 -0.31 -9.54
C LEU A 245 15.14 0.68 -10.48
N PHE A 246 15.49 1.96 -10.40
CA PHE A 246 15.01 3.00 -11.31
C PHE A 246 15.94 3.21 -12.52
N GLY A 247 16.91 2.32 -12.70
CA GLY A 247 17.85 2.32 -13.81
C GLY A 247 17.33 1.56 -15.04
N ARG A 248 18.27 1.13 -15.89
CA ARG A 248 17.98 0.41 -17.13
C ARG A 248 18.50 -1.02 -17.10
N ALA A 249 17.71 -1.92 -17.68
CA ALA A 249 18.06 -3.30 -17.93
C ALA A 249 18.13 -3.57 -19.44
N GLU A 250 18.89 -4.60 -19.82
CA GLU A 250 18.94 -5.12 -21.19
C GLU A 250 18.31 -6.52 -21.22
N CYS A 251 17.37 -6.73 -22.14
CA CYS A 251 16.73 -8.04 -22.33
C CYS A 251 17.73 -9.02 -22.99
N PRO A 252 18.11 -10.15 -22.35
CA PRO A 252 19.13 -11.01 -22.92
C PRO A 252 18.79 -11.61 -24.30
N PRO A 253 17.54 -12.04 -24.58
CA PRO A 253 17.19 -12.59 -25.89
C PRO A 253 17.17 -11.59 -27.06
N CYS A 254 16.73 -10.36 -26.85
CA CYS A 254 16.49 -9.40 -27.95
C CYS A 254 17.34 -8.12 -27.90
N GLY A 255 18.11 -7.92 -26.83
CA GLY A 255 18.96 -6.74 -26.63
C GLY A 255 18.21 -5.43 -26.38
N ALA A 256 16.87 -5.47 -26.25
CA ALA A 256 16.10 -4.27 -25.95
C ALA A 256 16.46 -3.72 -24.56
N VAL A 257 16.68 -2.41 -24.48
CA VAL A 257 16.96 -1.70 -23.22
C VAL A 257 15.68 -1.03 -22.74
N PHE A 258 15.33 -1.23 -21.47
CA PHE A 258 14.10 -0.71 -20.87
C PHE A 258 14.32 -0.27 -19.41
N GLY A 259 13.39 0.52 -18.87
CA GLY A 259 13.42 0.97 -17.46
C GLY A 259 12.84 -0.11 -16.54
N VAL A 260 13.60 -0.53 -15.52
CA VAL A 260 13.16 -1.61 -14.62
C VAL A 260 11.89 -1.21 -13.86
N ALA A 261 11.94 -0.06 -13.17
CA ALA A 261 10.82 0.44 -12.39
C ALA A 261 9.57 0.74 -13.24
N ASP A 262 9.74 1.20 -14.48
CA ASP A 262 8.63 1.51 -15.39
C ASP A 262 7.83 0.25 -15.74
N GLU A 263 8.52 -0.81 -16.14
CA GLU A 263 7.89 -2.09 -16.49
C GLU A 263 7.31 -2.79 -15.25
N TYR A 264 8.01 -2.71 -14.12
CA TYR A 264 7.51 -3.25 -12.85
C TYR A 264 6.21 -2.54 -12.44
N ALA A 265 6.19 -1.21 -12.43
CA ALA A 265 5.01 -0.43 -12.09
C ALA A 265 3.88 -0.60 -13.12
N ALA A 266 4.18 -0.80 -14.41
CA ALA A 266 3.16 -1.10 -15.41
C ALA A 266 2.46 -2.43 -15.14
N ALA A 267 3.19 -3.46 -14.70
CA ALA A 267 2.63 -4.77 -14.37
C ALA A 267 1.84 -4.79 -13.03
N HIS A 268 2.15 -3.90 -12.10
CA HIS A 268 1.61 -3.90 -10.73
C HIS A 268 0.70 -2.71 -10.40
N ARG A 269 0.48 -1.80 -11.35
CA ARG A 269 -0.60 -0.80 -11.21
C ARG A 269 -1.94 -1.53 -11.23
N SER A 270 -2.67 -1.47 -10.12
CA SER A 270 -4.07 -1.87 -10.09
C SER A 270 -4.83 -1.03 -11.13
N SER A 271 -5.72 -1.64 -11.90
CA SER A 271 -6.61 -0.92 -12.84
C SER A 271 -7.61 0.03 -12.15
N THR A 272 -7.51 0.16 -10.83
CA THR A 272 -8.31 1.01 -9.96
C THR A 272 -7.35 1.82 -9.12
N ASP A 273 -6.83 2.90 -9.72
CA ASP A 273 -6.14 3.95 -9.01
C ASP A 273 -7.13 5.11 -8.80
N PRO A 274 -7.77 5.25 -7.61
CA PRO A 274 -8.76 6.29 -7.38
C PRO A 274 -8.17 7.69 -7.22
N TRP A 275 -6.82 7.84 -7.21
CA TRP A 275 -6.14 9.13 -7.07
C TRP A 275 -5.45 9.62 -8.36
N ALA A 276 -5.58 8.90 -9.47
CA ALA A 276 -5.16 9.38 -10.79
C ALA A 276 -6.14 10.45 -11.34
N ALA A 277 -6.16 11.64 -10.72
CA ALA A 277 -6.73 12.87 -11.26
C ALA A 277 -6.04 14.11 -10.65
#